data_AF-A0A2T0XT19-F1
#
_entry.id   AF-A0A2T0XT19-F1
#
_cell.length_a   1.000
_cell.length_b   1.000
_cell.length_c   1.000
_cell.angle_alpha   90.00
_cell.angle_beta   90.00
_cell.angle_gamma   90.00
#
_symmetry.space_group_name_H-M   'P 1'
#
loop_
_entity.id
_entity.type
_entity.pdbx_description
1 polymer ?
#
loop_
_entity_poly.entity_id
_entity_poly.type
_entity_poly.pdbx_seq_one_letter_code
_entity_poly.pdbx_strand_id
1 'polypeptide(L)'
;MKFFTVQPEIDRQIESVMRRIRNLKDGETADLMKESGARYRQNYGVSVVYLRKIAGDFPKSEALASRLWAREIRETMILATMLVDFESLPEESLNEWGQMLHTIELSEQIGRNLLSGEKVSPQFLIDWLRSEQVYAKYAAAMGIGWRLRLVGGDSFSELPDLMDEFRAMASDPQMMRAAGFALKMAGRYSSFKELIFNSVKEWTKDDNVCISETGKDVVFELEAFM
;
A
#
# COMPACT_ATOMS: atom_id res chain seq x y z
N MET A 1 6.38 22.91 -6.49
CA MET A 1 6.68 22.98 -5.04
C MET A 1 5.38 23.38 -4.34
N LYS A 2 4.81 22.52 -3.46
CA LYS A 2 3.53 22.81 -2.79
C LYS A 2 3.78 23.88 -1.72
N PHE A 3 3.07 25.01 -1.79
CA PHE A 3 3.20 26.09 -0.82
C PHE A 3 2.22 25.85 0.33
N PHE A 4 2.72 25.92 1.55
CA PHE A 4 1.92 25.80 2.77
C PHE A 4 1.91 27.13 3.51
N THR A 5 0.75 27.52 4.02
CA THR A 5 0.65 28.67 4.92
C THR A 5 1.35 28.38 6.25
N VAL A 6 1.89 29.42 6.88
CA VAL A 6 2.54 29.30 8.19
C VAL A 6 1.50 28.87 9.23
N GLN A 7 1.81 27.80 9.96
CA GLN A 7 0.96 27.27 11.02
C GLN A 7 1.86 26.85 12.17
N PRO A 8 2.12 27.75 13.15
CA PRO A 8 3.16 27.55 14.16
C PRO A 8 3.01 26.24 14.95
N GLU A 9 1.78 25.79 15.20
CA GLU A 9 1.54 24.51 15.86
C GLU A 9 1.97 23.32 15.00
N ILE A 10 1.59 23.31 13.72
CA ILE A 10 1.97 22.25 12.79
C ILE A 10 3.49 22.25 12.56
N ASP A 11 4.11 23.43 12.49
CA ASP A 11 5.55 23.56 12.33
C ASP A 11 6.29 22.96 13.55
N ARG A 12 5.82 23.22 14.77
CA ARG A 12 6.34 22.59 16.00
C ARG A 12 6.15 21.06 16.00
N GLN A 13 5.01 20.57 15.52
CA GLN A 13 4.76 19.14 15.40
C GLN A 13 5.73 18.48 14.41
N ILE A 14 5.96 19.10 13.26
CA ILE A 14 6.92 18.62 12.26
C ILE A 14 8.34 18.59 12.85
N GLU A 15 8.76 19.64 13.56
CA GLU A 15 10.06 19.67 14.23
C GLU A 15 10.21 18.54 15.25
N SER A 16 9.15 18.26 16.02
CA SER A 16 9.09 17.14 16.97
C SER A 16 9.24 15.79 16.25
N VAL A 17 8.46 15.55 15.18
CA VAL A 17 8.56 14.35 14.34
C VAL A 17 9.99 14.18 13.80
N MET A 18 10.57 15.23 13.20
CA MET A 18 11.91 15.18 12.63
C MET A 18 13.01 14.96 13.68
N ARG A 19 12.83 15.49 14.89
CA ARG A 19 13.75 15.21 16.02
C ARG A 19 13.72 13.74 16.41
N ARG A 20 12.51 13.16 16.51
CA ARG A 20 12.33 11.74 16.86
C ARG A 20 12.89 10.80 15.79
N ILE A 21 12.64 11.10 14.50
CA ILE A 21 13.24 10.37 13.38
C ILE A 21 14.76 10.38 13.47
N ARG A 22 15.38 11.56 13.67
CA ARG A 22 16.85 11.68 13.76
C ARG A 22 17.43 10.92 14.95
N ASN A 23 16.74 10.90 16.09
CA ASN A 23 17.17 10.15 17.27
C ASN A 23 17.13 8.63 17.06
N LEU A 24 16.31 8.14 16.13
CA LEU A 24 16.14 6.72 15.82
C LEU A 24 16.83 6.32 14.51
N LYS A 25 17.64 7.22 13.94
CA LYS A 25 18.30 7.01 12.65
C LYS A 25 19.17 5.76 12.71
N ASP A 26 19.02 4.93 11.67
CA ASP A 26 19.84 3.76 11.41
C ASP A 26 20.41 3.87 9.99
N GLY A 27 21.70 4.23 9.90
CA GLY A 27 22.37 4.40 8.61
C GLY A 27 22.60 3.09 7.87
N GLU A 28 22.92 2.02 8.59
CA GLU A 28 23.19 0.71 8.01
C GLU A 28 21.92 0.14 7.37
N THR A 29 20.80 0.23 8.09
CA THR A 29 19.48 -0.13 7.55
C THR A 29 19.13 0.71 6.32
N ALA A 30 19.41 2.03 6.34
CA ALA A 30 19.13 2.90 5.21
C ALA A 30 19.96 2.54 3.95
N ASP A 31 21.22 2.15 4.13
CA ASP A 31 22.10 1.72 3.05
C ASP A 31 21.66 0.37 2.47
N LEU A 32 21.31 -0.61 3.31
CA LEU A 32 20.77 -1.90 2.87
C LEU A 32 19.43 -1.75 2.10
N MET A 33 18.56 -0.84 2.54
CA MET A 33 17.33 -0.52 1.80
C MET A 33 17.64 0.07 0.42
N LYS A 34 18.66 0.91 0.31
CA LYS A 34 19.07 1.51 -0.96
C LYS A 34 19.66 0.45 -1.91
N GLU A 35 20.47 -0.46 -1.39
CA GLU A 35 21.05 -1.58 -2.13
C GLU A 35 19.98 -2.54 -2.67
N SER A 36 18.92 -2.79 -1.89
CA SER A 36 17.76 -3.59 -2.31
C SER A 36 16.79 -2.88 -3.26
N GLY A 37 17.08 -1.64 -3.68
CA GLY A 37 16.31 -0.90 -4.68
C GLY A 37 15.30 0.11 -4.13
N ALA A 38 15.14 0.25 -2.81
CA ALA A 38 14.26 1.25 -2.20
C ALA A 38 14.92 2.65 -2.24
N ARG A 39 14.83 3.32 -3.38
CA ARG A 39 15.47 4.62 -3.63
C ARG A 39 14.56 5.78 -3.24
N TYR A 40 14.68 6.24 -2.00
CA TYR A 40 14.09 7.51 -1.56
C TYR A 40 15.04 8.68 -1.76
N ARG A 41 14.50 9.90 -1.89
CA ARG A 41 15.31 11.14 -1.88
C ARG A 41 16.09 11.30 -0.58
N GLN A 42 15.48 10.94 0.55
CA GLN A 42 16.12 10.84 1.85
C GLN A 42 15.54 9.67 2.63
N ASN A 43 16.42 8.88 3.25
CA ASN A 43 16.07 7.74 4.10
C ASN A 43 16.87 7.84 5.41
N TYR A 44 16.21 7.69 6.56
CA TYR A 44 16.86 7.63 7.88
C TYR A 44 16.92 6.20 8.46
N GLY A 45 16.38 5.21 7.76
CA GLY A 45 16.42 3.79 8.16
C GLY A 45 15.55 3.47 9.39
N VAL A 46 14.65 4.38 9.79
CA VAL A 46 13.80 4.15 10.95
C VAL A 46 12.78 3.07 10.62
N SER A 47 12.68 2.04 11.47
CA SER A 47 11.74 0.94 11.24
C SER A 47 10.29 1.40 11.33
N VAL A 48 9.42 0.77 10.53
CA VAL A 48 7.97 1.04 10.52
C VAL A 48 7.34 0.85 11.91
N VAL A 49 7.89 -0.04 12.75
CA VAL A 49 7.43 -0.24 14.14
C VAL A 49 7.63 1.03 14.96
N TYR A 50 8.79 1.67 14.87
CA TYR A 50 9.03 2.94 15.56
C TYR A 50 8.23 4.08 14.94
N LEU A 51 8.05 4.12 13.62
CA LEU A 51 7.19 5.12 12.98
C LEU A 51 5.75 5.00 13.48
N ARG A 52 5.22 3.79 13.66
CA ARG A 52 3.88 3.58 14.23
C ARG A 52 3.77 4.08 15.67
N LYS A 53 4.82 3.90 16.48
CA LYS A 53 4.90 4.48 17.84
C LYS A 53 4.90 6.00 17.78
N ILE A 54 5.68 6.60 16.87
CA ILE A 54 5.68 8.06 16.67
C ILE A 54 4.28 8.54 16.30
N ALA A 55 3.64 7.90 15.32
CA ALA A 55 2.30 8.28 14.87
C ALA A 55 1.25 8.23 15.99
N GLY A 56 1.36 7.27 16.92
CA GLY A 56 0.45 7.14 18.07
C GLY A 56 0.47 8.33 19.04
N ASP A 57 1.51 9.16 19.02
CA ASP A 57 1.63 10.33 19.90
C ASP A 57 1.10 11.62 19.26
N PHE A 58 0.55 11.56 18.05
CA PHE A 58 -0.03 12.71 17.35
C PHE A 58 -1.50 12.43 17.01
N PRO A 59 -2.37 13.46 17.10
CA PRO A 59 -3.71 13.35 16.55
C PRO A 59 -3.67 13.24 15.03
N LYS A 60 -4.75 12.71 14.44
CA LYS A 60 -4.96 12.79 12.99
C LYS A 60 -5.02 14.25 12.57
N SER A 61 -4.35 14.59 11.48
CA SER A 61 -4.25 15.96 10.98
C SER A 61 -3.85 15.99 9.51
N GLU A 62 -4.77 16.45 8.66
CA GLU A 62 -4.53 16.71 7.25
C GLU A 62 -3.36 17.68 7.05
N ALA A 63 -3.33 18.76 7.83
CA ALA A 63 -2.32 19.80 7.74
C ALA A 63 -0.90 19.27 8.04
N LEU A 64 -0.78 18.38 9.04
CA LEU A 64 0.48 17.73 9.38
C LEU A 64 0.87 16.70 8.32
N ALA A 65 -0.05 15.81 7.95
CA ALA A 65 0.20 14.73 7.01
C ALA A 65 0.61 15.24 5.62
N SER A 66 -0.14 16.20 5.05
CA SER A 66 0.18 16.81 3.76
C SER A 66 1.56 17.49 3.75
N ARG A 67 1.97 18.13 4.87
CA ARG A 67 3.30 18.73 4.99
C ARG A 67 4.41 17.69 5.14
N LEU A 68 4.16 16.59 5.85
CA LEU A 68 5.09 15.47 5.99
C LEU A 68 5.28 14.74 4.66
N TRP A 69 4.19 14.53 3.90
CA TRP A 69 4.21 13.91 2.58
C TRP A 69 5.07 14.70 1.60
N ALA A 70 4.86 16.03 1.54
CA ALA A 70 5.58 16.94 0.65
C ALA A 70 7.10 17.06 0.94
N ARG A 71 7.62 16.48 2.03
CA ARG A 71 9.07 16.50 2.31
C ARG A 71 9.86 15.47 1.51
N GLU A 72 9.21 14.46 0.95
CA GLU A 72 9.86 13.37 0.20
C GLU A 72 10.96 12.65 1.01
N ILE A 73 10.80 12.58 2.32
CA ILE A 73 11.63 11.78 3.22
C ILE A 73 10.84 10.50 3.51
N ARG A 74 11.46 9.34 3.36
CA ARG A 74 10.80 8.03 3.55
C ARG A 74 9.93 8.01 4.81
N GLU A 75 10.51 8.31 5.96
CA GLU A 75 9.83 8.26 7.25
C GLU A 75 8.65 9.23 7.34
N THR A 76 8.78 10.42 6.76
CA THR A 76 7.71 11.43 6.80
C THR A 76 6.55 11.06 5.87
N MET A 77 6.84 10.49 4.70
CA MET A 77 5.81 10.00 3.79
C MET A 77 5.05 8.82 4.42
N ILE A 78 5.75 7.87 5.04
CA ILE A 78 5.11 6.75 5.75
C ILE A 78 4.24 7.29 6.91
N LEU A 79 4.77 8.20 7.73
CA LEU A 79 4.02 8.83 8.83
C LEU A 79 2.79 9.59 8.34
N ALA A 80 2.87 10.28 7.20
CA ALA A 80 1.74 10.99 6.63
C ALA A 80 0.56 10.04 6.36
N THR A 81 0.80 8.84 5.81
CA THR A 81 -0.26 7.83 5.62
C THR A 81 -0.89 7.36 6.93
N MET A 82 -0.17 7.45 8.05
CA MET A 82 -0.67 7.08 9.38
C MET A 82 -1.36 8.24 10.10
N LEU A 83 -1.05 9.48 9.75
CA LEU A 83 -1.49 10.68 10.46
C LEU A 83 -2.58 11.45 9.73
N VAL A 84 -2.81 11.17 8.45
CA VAL A 84 -3.89 11.81 7.70
C VAL A 84 -5.25 11.43 8.30
N ASP A 85 -6.15 12.41 8.37
CA ASP A 85 -7.54 12.16 8.71
C ASP A 85 -8.25 11.60 7.48
N PHE A 86 -8.20 10.27 7.38
CA PHE A 86 -8.71 9.58 6.21
C PHE A 86 -10.19 9.88 5.98
N GLU A 87 -11.05 10.01 6.99
CA GLU A 87 -12.48 10.28 6.77
C GLU A 87 -12.72 11.58 5.99
N SER A 88 -11.83 12.57 6.14
CA SER A 88 -11.92 13.87 5.46
C SER A 88 -11.12 13.98 4.15
N LEU A 89 -10.28 12.98 3.83
CA LEU A 89 -9.35 13.05 2.69
C LEU A 89 -10.05 12.74 1.35
N PRO A 90 -10.12 13.67 0.38
CA PRO A 90 -10.74 13.41 -0.92
C PRO A 90 -9.86 12.52 -1.81
N GLU A 91 -10.49 11.78 -2.74
CA GLU A 91 -9.77 10.94 -3.71
C GLU A 91 -8.81 11.74 -4.61
N GLU A 92 -9.11 13.02 -4.86
CA GLU A 92 -8.18 13.92 -5.57
C GLU A 92 -6.83 14.04 -4.83
N SER A 93 -6.85 14.14 -3.50
CA SER A 93 -5.63 14.16 -2.70
C SER A 93 -4.91 12.82 -2.74
N LEU A 94 -5.62 11.69 -2.81
CA LEU A 94 -5.00 10.38 -3.03
C LEU A 94 -4.32 10.31 -4.39
N ASN A 95 -4.93 10.85 -5.45
CA ASN A 95 -4.32 10.97 -6.78
C ASN A 95 -3.06 11.84 -6.75
N GLU A 96 -3.08 13.00 -6.07
CA GLU A 96 -1.87 13.81 -5.86
C GLU A 96 -0.76 13.03 -5.16
N TRP A 97 -1.11 12.26 -4.12
CA TRP A 97 -0.13 11.46 -3.40
C TRP A 97 0.38 10.29 -4.25
N GLY A 98 -0.50 9.67 -5.04
CA GLY A 98 -0.17 8.62 -6.00
C GLY A 98 0.94 9.02 -6.98
N GLN A 99 0.96 10.27 -7.44
CA GLN A 99 2.01 10.79 -8.32
C GLN A 99 3.42 10.75 -7.70
N MET A 100 3.52 10.74 -6.36
CA MET A 100 4.79 10.71 -5.63
C MET A 100 5.21 9.28 -5.25
N LEU A 101 4.42 8.26 -5.57
CA LEU A 101 4.78 6.87 -5.31
C LEU A 101 5.93 6.42 -6.21
N HIS A 102 7.00 5.93 -5.58
CA HIS A 102 8.22 5.51 -6.28
C HIS A 102 8.89 4.27 -5.67
N THR A 103 8.24 3.61 -4.71
CA THR A 103 8.72 2.37 -4.08
C THR A 103 7.55 1.45 -3.71
N ILE A 104 7.81 0.14 -3.71
CA ILE A 104 6.83 -0.87 -3.26
C ILE A 104 6.42 -0.64 -1.80
N GLU A 105 7.37 -0.33 -0.91
CA GLU A 105 7.07 -0.06 0.50
C GLU A 105 6.04 1.06 0.65
N LEU A 106 6.19 2.16 -0.10
CA LEU A 106 5.27 3.27 -0.01
C LEU A 106 3.89 2.92 -0.59
N SER A 107 3.85 2.14 -1.68
CA SER A 107 2.61 1.56 -2.21
C SER A 107 1.91 0.67 -1.18
N GLU A 108 2.64 -0.17 -0.44
CA GLU A 108 2.08 -1.00 0.63
C GLU A 108 1.52 -0.15 1.78
N GLN A 109 2.20 0.94 2.16
CA GLN A 109 1.71 1.86 3.19
C GLN A 109 0.43 2.58 2.76
N ILE A 110 0.38 3.14 1.55
CA ILE A 110 -0.84 3.77 1.02
C ILE A 110 -1.97 2.73 0.88
N GLY A 111 -1.67 1.58 0.27
CA GLY A 111 -2.64 0.51 0.06
C GLY A 111 -3.30 0.09 1.37
N ARG A 112 -2.50 -0.16 2.41
CA ARG A 112 -2.98 -0.59 3.72
C ARG A 112 -3.66 0.50 4.54
N ASN A 113 -3.07 1.69 4.61
CA ASN A 113 -3.51 2.71 5.56
C ASN A 113 -4.65 3.57 5.01
N LEU A 114 -4.76 3.69 3.68
CA LEU A 114 -5.71 4.59 3.02
C LEU A 114 -6.65 3.82 2.10
N LEU A 115 -6.12 3.06 1.13
CA LEU A 115 -6.96 2.50 0.07
C LEU A 115 -7.88 1.36 0.51
N SER A 116 -7.64 0.77 1.69
CA SER A 116 -8.51 -0.29 2.24
C SER A 116 -9.86 0.23 2.73
N GLY A 117 -9.99 1.52 3.05
CA GLY A 117 -11.20 2.04 3.70
C GLY A 117 -12.36 2.25 2.71
N GLU A 118 -13.59 1.93 3.12
CA GLU A 118 -14.78 1.84 2.26
C GLU A 118 -15.15 3.13 1.52
N LYS A 119 -14.76 4.30 2.04
CA LYS A 119 -14.97 5.59 1.37
C LYS A 119 -14.20 5.74 0.05
N VAL A 120 -13.15 4.94 -0.19
CA VAL A 120 -12.51 4.89 -1.50
C VAL A 120 -13.42 4.11 -2.45
N SER A 121 -13.86 4.73 -3.52
CA SER A 121 -14.77 4.10 -4.47
C SER A 121 -14.12 2.87 -5.10
N PRO A 122 -14.91 1.85 -5.47
CA PRO A 122 -14.38 0.73 -6.25
C PRO A 122 -13.75 1.18 -7.57
N GLN A 123 -14.35 2.18 -8.23
CA GLN A 123 -13.82 2.75 -9.48
C GLN A 123 -12.41 3.32 -9.30
N PHE A 124 -12.13 4.02 -8.21
CA PHE A 124 -10.78 4.54 -7.93
C PHE A 124 -9.74 3.41 -7.86
N LEU A 125 -10.06 2.32 -7.17
CA LEU A 125 -9.16 1.15 -7.08
C LEU A 125 -8.97 0.50 -8.45
N ILE A 126 -10.03 0.39 -9.26
CA ILE A 126 -9.96 -0.15 -10.62
C ILE A 126 -9.08 0.73 -11.52
N ASP A 127 -9.26 2.05 -11.46
CA ASP A 127 -8.48 3.00 -12.25
C ASP A 127 -7.00 2.93 -11.90
N TRP A 128 -6.67 2.84 -10.61
CA TRP A 128 -5.30 2.66 -10.16
C TRP A 128 -4.74 1.29 -10.55
N LEU A 129 -5.52 0.21 -10.42
CA LEU A 129 -5.13 -1.14 -10.83
C LEU A 129 -4.82 -1.20 -12.34
N ARG A 130 -5.53 -0.41 -13.15
CA ARG A 130 -5.32 -0.30 -14.60
C ARG A 130 -4.31 0.79 -15.00
N SER A 131 -3.75 1.52 -14.05
CA SER A 131 -2.79 2.60 -14.32
C SER A 131 -1.49 2.07 -14.92
N GLU A 132 -0.88 2.84 -15.82
CA GLU A 132 0.48 2.58 -16.32
C GLU A 132 1.54 2.83 -15.23
N GLN A 133 1.21 3.60 -14.19
CA GLN A 133 2.11 3.84 -13.07
C GLN A 133 2.15 2.59 -12.16
N VAL A 134 3.25 1.83 -12.25
CA VAL A 134 3.50 0.57 -11.52
C VAL A 134 3.19 0.67 -10.02
N TYR A 135 3.55 1.78 -9.38
CA TYR A 135 3.38 1.94 -7.93
C TYR A 135 1.93 2.23 -7.51
N ALA A 136 1.14 2.96 -8.30
CA ALA A 136 -0.31 3.08 -8.07
C ALA A 136 -1.01 1.74 -8.28
N LYS A 137 -0.67 1.01 -9.35
CA LYS A 137 -1.17 -0.34 -9.61
C LYS A 137 -0.91 -1.30 -8.44
N TYR A 138 0.33 -1.31 -7.93
CA TYR A 138 0.69 -2.10 -6.76
C TYR A 138 -0.10 -1.66 -5.51
N ALA A 139 -0.24 -0.34 -5.28
CA ALA A 139 -0.98 0.19 -4.14
C ALA A 139 -2.47 -0.20 -4.18
N ALA A 140 -3.10 -0.18 -5.37
CA ALA A 140 -4.49 -0.59 -5.54
C ALA A 140 -4.70 -2.07 -5.23
N ALA A 141 -3.85 -2.97 -5.75
CA ALA A 141 -3.93 -4.40 -5.43
C ALA A 141 -3.78 -4.65 -3.91
N MET A 142 -2.84 -3.96 -3.26
CA MET A 142 -2.72 -4.00 -1.79
C MET A 142 -3.97 -3.45 -1.09
N GLY A 143 -4.54 -2.35 -1.58
CA GLY A 143 -5.76 -1.74 -1.06
C GLY A 143 -6.96 -2.67 -1.13
N ILE A 144 -7.18 -3.30 -2.28
CA ILE A 144 -8.22 -4.32 -2.50
C ILE A 144 -8.06 -5.47 -1.50
N GLY A 145 -6.85 -6.04 -1.40
CA GLY A 145 -6.57 -7.14 -0.47
C GLY A 145 -6.81 -6.75 1.00
N TRP A 146 -6.35 -5.58 1.42
CA TRP A 146 -6.57 -5.10 2.79
C TRP A 146 -8.03 -4.76 3.07
N ARG A 147 -8.77 -4.22 2.09
CA ARG A 147 -10.22 -3.99 2.23
C ARG A 147 -10.94 -5.30 2.49
N LEU A 148 -10.74 -6.30 1.63
CA LEU A 148 -11.34 -7.63 1.77
C LEU A 148 -10.98 -8.28 3.10
N ARG A 149 -9.74 -8.11 3.58
CA ARG A 149 -9.31 -8.66 4.87
C ARG A 149 -9.93 -7.94 6.07
N LEU A 150 -9.95 -6.61 6.07
CA LEU A 150 -10.29 -5.81 7.26
C LEU A 150 -11.80 -5.60 7.39
N VAL A 151 -12.49 -5.41 6.27
CA VAL A 151 -13.95 -5.27 6.22
C VAL A 151 -14.61 -6.64 6.14
N GLY A 152 -14.00 -7.58 5.41
CA GLY A 152 -14.60 -8.89 5.14
C GLY A 152 -15.68 -8.84 4.06
N GLY A 153 -16.24 -10.01 3.78
CA GLY A 153 -17.31 -10.19 2.79
C GLY A 153 -16.91 -9.71 1.39
N ASP A 154 -17.91 -9.32 0.61
CA ASP A 154 -17.73 -8.84 -0.76
C ASP A 154 -17.55 -7.32 -0.78
N SER A 155 -16.76 -6.79 0.16
CA SER A 155 -16.43 -5.35 0.30
C SER A 155 -15.71 -4.75 -0.91
N PHE A 156 -15.27 -5.60 -1.83
CA PHE A 156 -14.86 -5.23 -3.18
C PHE A 156 -15.43 -6.24 -4.18
N SER A 157 -16.68 -6.03 -4.56
CA SER A 157 -17.49 -6.98 -5.34
C SER A 157 -17.04 -7.14 -6.80
N GLU A 158 -16.24 -6.21 -7.31
CA GLU A 158 -15.74 -6.15 -8.67
C GLU A 158 -14.55 -7.09 -8.92
N LEU A 159 -13.99 -7.70 -7.86
CA LEU A 159 -12.81 -8.57 -7.97
C LEU A 159 -12.93 -9.68 -9.03
N PRO A 160 -14.06 -10.42 -9.13
CA PRO A 160 -14.21 -11.48 -10.14
C PRO A 160 -14.01 -10.99 -11.58
N ASP A 161 -14.40 -9.75 -11.87
CA ASP A 161 -14.26 -9.14 -13.19
C ASP A 161 -12.83 -8.65 -13.49
N LEU A 162 -11.94 -8.67 -12.49
CA LEU A 162 -10.56 -8.19 -12.57
C LEU A 162 -9.52 -9.32 -12.57
N MET A 163 -9.96 -10.58 -12.74
CA MET A 163 -9.07 -11.75 -12.68
C MET A 163 -7.97 -11.71 -13.75
N ASP A 164 -8.25 -11.15 -14.92
CA ASP A 164 -7.26 -10.99 -15.99
C ASP A 164 -6.20 -9.94 -15.63
N GLU A 165 -6.59 -8.82 -15.01
CA GLU A 165 -5.65 -7.83 -14.48
C GLU A 165 -4.76 -8.42 -13.39
N PHE A 166 -5.32 -9.19 -12.46
CA PHE A 166 -4.53 -9.87 -11.44
C PHE A 166 -3.59 -10.93 -12.04
N ARG A 167 -4.01 -11.65 -13.08
CA ARG A 167 -3.14 -12.60 -13.80
C ARG A 167 -2.01 -11.88 -14.52
N ALA A 168 -2.30 -10.75 -15.17
CA ALA A 168 -1.29 -9.93 -15.82
C ALA A 168 -0.27 -9.41 -14.78
N MET A 169 -0.73 -8.94 -13.62
CA MET A 169 0.16 -8.57 -12.51
C MET A 169 0.97 -9.76 -11.99
N ALA A 170 0.37 -10.96 -11.88
CA ALA A 170 1.06 -12.17 -11.46
C ALA A 170 2.19 -12.59 -12.42
N SER A 171 2.14 -12.16 -13.68
CA SER A 171 3.19 -12.42 -14.67
C SER A 171 4.44 -11.55 -14.53
N ASP A 172 4.36 -10.46 -13.75
CA ASP A 172 5.46 -9.53 -13.48
C ASP A 172 6.09 -9.84 -12.10
N PRO A 173 7.40 -10.14 -12.03
CA PRO A 173 8.10 -10.38 -10.76
C PRO A 173 7.94 -9.28 -9.71
N GLN A 174 7.79 -8.02 -10.15
CA GLN A 174 7.62 -6.88 -9.25
C GLN A 174 6.21 -6.82 -8.66
N MET A 175 5.20 -7.35 -9.36
CA MET A 175 3.78 -7.21 -8.99
C MET A 175 3.15 -8.50 -8.46
N MET A 176 3.75 -9.66 -8.73
CA MET A 176 3.17 -10.97 -8.39
C MET A 176 2.81 -11.11 -6.91
N ARG A 177 3.59 -10.47 -6.02
CA ARG A 177 3.31 -10.44 -4.58
C ARG A 177 2.02 -9.69 -4.24
N ALA A 178 1.75 -8.56 -4.88
CA ALA A 178 0.52 -7.79 -4.64
C ALA A 178 -0.71 -8.53 -5.18
N ALA A 179 -0.59 -9.14 -6.36
CA ALA A 179 -1.64 -9.97 -6.95
C ALA A 179 -1.96 -11.17 -6.05
N GLY A 180 -0.95 -11.95 -5.67
CA GLY A 180 -1.12 -13.09 -4.78
C GLY A 180 -1.68 -12.70 -3.41
N PHE A 181 -1.27 -11.56 -2.84
CA PHE A 181 -1.85 -11.04 -1.60
C PHE A 181 -3.36 -10.76 -1.75
N ALA A 182 -3.76 -10.01 -2.78
CA ALA A 182 -5.17 -9.68 -3.01
C ALA A 182 -6.04 -10.93 -3.19
N LEU A 183 -5.58 -11.88 -4.02
CA LEU A 183 -6.29 -13.15 -4.28
C LEU A 183 -6.38 -14.03 -3.03
N LYS A 184 -5.32 -14.10 -2.21
CA LYS A 184 -5.39 -14.79 -0.91
C LYS A 184 -6.43 -14.16 0.01
N MET A 185 -6.50 -12.83 0.07
CA MET A 185 -7.50 -12.16 0.92
C MET A 185 -8.91 -12.39 0.39
N ALA A 186 -9.12 -12.31 -0.92
CA ALA A 186 -10.39 -12.61 -1.56
C ALA A 186 -10.87 -14.03 -1.23
N GLY A 187 -10.04 -15.05 -1.50
CA GLY A 187 -10.44 -16.43 -1.26
C GLY A 187 -10.64 -16.79 0.21
N ARG A 188 -10.05 -16.04 1.15
CA ARG A 188 -10.20 -16.29 2.60
C ARG A 188 -11.33 -15.53 3.27
N TYR A 189 -11.62 -14.32 2.80
CA TYR A 189 -12.46 -13.38 3.52
C TYR A 189 -13.71 -12.93 2.75
N SER A 190 -13.94 -13.42 1.53
CA SER A 190 -15.13 -13.13 0.73
C SER A 190 -15.85 -14.38 0.25
N SER A 191 -16.99 -14.21 -0.45
CA SER A 191 -17.74 -15.31 -1.07
C SER A 191 -17.01 -15.93 -2.27
N PHE A 192 -15.89 -15.34 -2.72
CA PHE A 192 -15.20 -15.70 -3.96
C PHE A 192 -14.28 -16.93 -3.82
N LYS A 193 -14.24 -17.61 -2.68
CA LYS A 193 -13.32 -18.74 -2.41
C LYS A 193 -13.24 -19.75 -3.56
N GLU A 194 -14.38 -20.27 -4.02
CA GLU A 194 -14.42 -21.27 -5.09
C GLU A 194 -13.94 -20.70 -6.44
N LEU A 195 -14.37 -19.48 -6.78
CA LEU A 195 -13.95 -18.79 -8.00
C LEU A 195 -12.44 -18.60 -8.03
N ILE A 196 -11.87 -18.08 -6.94
CA ILE A 196 -10.43 -17.83 -6.83
C ILE A 196 -9.68 -19.15 -6.89
N PHE A 197 -10.08 -20.14 -6.10
CA PHE A 197 -9.42 -21.44 -6.06
C PHE A 197 -9.39 -22.11 -7.44
N ASN A 198 -10.52 -22.18 -8.14
CA ASN A 198 -10.59 -22.78 -9.47
C ASN A 198 -9.76 -22.02 -10.49
N SER A 199 -9.77 -20.68 -10.43
CA SER A 199 -9.00 -19.84 -11.35
C SER A 199 -7.49 -19.99 -11.14
N VAL A 200 -7.02 -19.87 -9.90
CA VAL A 200 -5.57 -19.94 -9.60
C VAL A 200 -5.03 -21.37 -9.65
N LYS A 201 -5.87 -22.39 -9.56
CA LYS A 201 -5.46 -23.79 -9.75
C LYS A 201 -4.95 -24.03 -11.16
N GLU A 202 -5.56 -23.42 -12.18
CA GLU A 202 -5.04 -23.51 -13.54
C GLU A 202 -3.73 -22.73 -13.71
N TRP A 203 -3.52 -21.65 -12.94
CA TRP A 203 -2.25 -20.90 -12.96
C TRP A 203 -1.07 -21.76 -12.50
N THR A 204 -1.28 -22.76 -11.63
CA THR A 204 -0.18 -23.63 -11.15
C THR A 204 0.56 -24.38 -12.25
N LYS A 205 -0.07 -24.53 -13.42
CA LYS A 205 0.47 -25.22 -14.61
C LYS A 205 0.94 -24.25 -15.69
N ASP A 206 0.94 -22.95 -15.42
CA ASP A 206 1.32 -21.92 -16.37
C ASP A 206 2.81 -21.96 -16.71
N ASP A 207 3.15 -21.73 -17.98
CA ASP A 207 4.54 -21.67 -18.45
C ASP A 207 5.30 -20.47 -17.86
N ASN A 208 4.58 -19.39 -17.52
CA ASN A 208 5.19 -18.26 -16.81
C ASN A 208 5.41 -18.64 -15.33
N VAL A 209 6.67 -18.65 -14.90
CA VAL A 209 7.08 -19.02 -13.54
C VAL A 209 6.43 -18.13 -12.47
N CYS A 210 6.28 -16.83 -12.70
CA CYS A 210 5.66 -15.94 -11.73
C CYS A 210 4.16 -16.21 -11.58
N ILE A 211 3.45 -16.51 -12.68
CA ILE A 211 2.04 -16.91 -12.63
C ILE A 211 1.88 -18.22 -11.87
N SER A 212 2.71 -19.23 -12.19
CA SER A 212 2.60 -20.55 -11.56
C SER A 212 3.00 -20.56 -10.09
N GLU A 213 4.03 -19.83 -9.69
CA GLU A 213 4.37 -19.65 -8.27
C GLU A 213 3.29 -18.87 -7.50
N THR A 214 2.70 -17.83 -8.11
CA THR A 214 1.54 -17.14 -7.53
C THR A 214 0.38 -18.11 -7.33
N GLY A 215 0.04 -18.89 -8.35
CA GLY A 215 -1.03 -19.89 -8.27
C GLY A 215 -0.81 -20.89 -7.14
N LYS A 216 0.41 -21.43 -7.00
CA LYS A 216 0.77 -22.38 -5.93
C LYS A 216 0.66 -21.75 -4.55
N ASP A 217 1.16 -20.54 -4.36
CA ASP A 217 1.09 -19.81 -3.08
C ASP A 217 -0.36 -19.53 -2.67
N VAL A 218 -1.21 -19.08 -3.61
CA VAL A 218 -2.64 -18.85 -3.33
C VAL A 218 -3.36 -20.17 -3.03
N VAL A 219 -3.16 -21.22 -3.83
CA VAL A 219 -3.78 -22.54 -3.60
C VAL A 219 -3.40 -23.11 -2.24
N PHE A 220 -2.10 -23.11 -1.91
CA PHE A 220 -1.59 -23.60 -0.63
C PHE A 220 -2.24 -22.88 0.55
N GLU A 221 -2.34 -21.55 0.48
CA GLU A 221 -3.01 -20.76 1.51
C GLU A 221 -4.49 -21.18 1.64
N LEU A 222 -5.23 -21.29 0.52
CA LEU A 222 -6.66 -21.61 0.56
C LEU A 222 -6.95 -23.04 1.03
N GLU A 223 -6.08 -24.01 0.71
CA GLU A 223 -6.14 -25.38 1.19
C GLU A 223 -5.97 -25.48 2.71
N ALA A 224 -5.10 -24.65 3.30
CA ALA A 224 -4.89 -24.62 4.75
C ALA A 224 -6.13 -24.16 5.56
N PHE A 225 -7.13 -23.57 4.89
CA PHE A 225 -8.39 -23.11 5.48
C PHE A 225 -9.61 -23.81 4.86
N MET A 226 -9.44 -25.00 4.26
CA MET A 226 -10.54 -25.89 3.87
C MET A 226 -10.91 -26.88 4.97
#